data_AF-A0A1I7V9H3-F1
#
_entry.id   AF-A0A1I7V9H3-F1
#
_cell.length_a   1.000
_cell.length_b   1.000
_cell.length_c   1.000
_cell.angle_alpha   90.00
_cell.angle_beta   90.00
_cell.angle_gamma   90.00
#
_symmetry.space_group_name_H-M   'P 1'
#
loop_
_entity.id
_entity.type
_entity.pdbx_description
1 polymer ?
#
loop_
_entity_poly.entity_id
_entity_poly.type
_entity_poly.pdbx_seq_one_letter_code
_entity_poly.pdbx_strand_id
1 'polypeptide(L)'
;MGQQSVNSEDSQGSENSRVLELAERLAKLPVTDVHEYFRGFRAIQDELDMEQCKIQNAPNIHNRLVCVAQQMEELNYLRAAHKLTLAKSEIKKAINVSNFFALYDNIQSLKQNTNVDSQLDENESKDIDRIRKQLLSETEQLISGSLKDLLKKIHYPLEEAIDPKTHQKLIQQIATLLKCISILDNSSVTAHCDRSKLLTELVAPVERRFQYHFFTEQKTNDPSKPEWFFTQILNWITANIDLINAIFLQIFKDKTEQNEMMHEYVNKLVNLAQKKVQNILKKVQDDPELFSHLIDECVAFENELKDIAFPIRPGNVLAVLCEDIYLLKWLQLEREGCIAGVENVLCGEDCWNNRYQTFSDIDMQQVPECTDQFLLMIESITERYRWIENVDVQSQFLNVQVNVVWPFAE
;
A
#
# COMPACT_ATOMS: atom_id res chain seq x y z
N MET A 1 -9.90 -13.37 -51.53
CA MET A 1 -11.12 -14.10 -51.94
C MET A 1 -12.30 -13.20 -51.63
N GLY A 2 -13.17 -12.99 -52.63
CA GLY A 2 -14.14 -11.89 -52.68
C GLY A 2 -15.17 -11.88 -51.55
N GLN A 3 -15.48 -10.67 -51.08
CA GLN A 3 -16.66 -10.39 -50.27
C GLN A 3 -17.87 -10.34 -51.21
N GLN A 4 -18.77 -11.32 -51.08
CA GLN A 4 -20.12 -11.24 -51.57
C GLN A 4 -20.91 -10.29 -50.65
N SER A 5 -21.07 -9.05 -51.09
CA SER A 5 -22.13 -8.15 -50.65
C SER A 5 -23.46 -8.73 -51.10
N VAL A 6 -24.22 -9.30 -50.16
CA VAL A 6 -25.56 -9.84 -50.39
C VAL A 6 -26.54 -8.68 -50.55
N ASN A 7 -27.19 -8.65 -51.71
CA ASN A 7 -28.22 -7.70 -52.14
C ASN A 7 -29.29 -7.47 -51.07
N SER A 8 -29.38 -6.25 -50.57
CA SER A 8 -30.55 -5.71 -49.87
C SER A 8 -31.26 -4.60 -50.67
N GLU A 9 -30.81 -4.30 -51.90
CA GLU A 9 -31.33 -3.20 -52.73
C GLU A 9 -32.51 -3.61 -53.64
N ASP A 10 -32.76 -4.91 -53.84
CA ASP A 10 -33.76 -5.38 -54.82
C ASP A 10 -35.24 -5.22 -54.37
N SER A 11 -35.51 -4.88 -53.10
CA SER A 11 -36.90 -4.75 -52.61
C SER A 11 -37.47 -3.33 -52.71
N GLN A 12 -36.66 -2.29 -52.53
CA GLN A 12 -37.12 -0.89 -52.61
C GLN A 12 -37.30 -0.40 -54.04
N GLY A 13 -36.55 -0.94 -55.00
CA GLY A 13 -36.70 -0.61 -56.43
C GLY A 13 -38.02 -1.12 -57.03
N SER A 14 -38.53 -2.25 -56.54
CA SER A 14 -39.79 -2.84 -57.01
C SER A 14 -41.03 -2.09 -56.54
N GLU A 15 -41.04 -1.53 -55.33
CA GLU A 15 -42.20 -0.82 -54.77
C GLU A 15 -42.40 0.54 -55.44
N ASN A 16 -41.31 1.29 -55.66
CA ASN A 16 -41.35 2.57 -56.38
C ASN A 16 -41.80 2.41 -57.84
N SER A 17 -41.42 1.30 -58.49
CA SER A 17 -41.84 0.98 -59.86
C SER A 17 -43.36 0.80 -59.98
N ARG A 18 -44.01 0.26 -58.95
CA ARG A 18 -45.43 -0.10 -58.97
C ARG A 18 -46.35 1.09 -58.74
N VAL A 19 -45.94 2.02 -57.89
CA VAL A 19 -46.66 3.30 -57.66
C VAL A 19 -46.61 4.20 -58.89
N LEU A 20 -45.47 4.23 -59.60
CA LEU A 20 -45.33 4.91 -60.88
C LEU A 20 -46.24 4.32 -61.97
N GLU A 21 -46.37 2.99 -62.00
CA GLU A 21 -47.26 2.28 -62.94
C GLU A 21 -48.75 2.59 -62.67
N LEU A 22 -49.16 2.67 -61.40
CA LEU A 22 -50.52 3.08 -61.02
C LEU A 22 -50.84 4.53 -61.41
N ALA A 23 -49.88 5.45 -61.24
CA ALA A 23 -50.02 6.85 -61.68
C ALA A 23 -50.15 6.97 -63.21
N GLU A 24 -49.40 6.16 -63.96
CA GLU A 24 -49.50 6.13 -65.42
C GLU A 24 -50.83 5.53 -65.90
N ARG A 25 -51.35 4.52 -65.21
CA ARG A 25 -52.69 3.94 -65.45
C ARG A 25 -53.80 4.95 -65.17
N LEU A 26 -53.66 5.76 -64.13
CA LEU A 26 -54.61 6.83 -63.81
C LEU A 26 -54.68 7.88 -64.93
N ALA A 27 -53.52 8.25 -65.48
CA ALA A 27 -53.41 9.22 -66.57
C ALA A 27 -54.00 8.73 -67.91
N LYS A 28 -54.14 7.41 -68.09
CA LYS A 28 -54.66 6.76 -69.31
C LYS A 28 -56.16 6.42 -69.24
N LEU A 29 -56.87 6.80 -68.17
CA LEU A 29 -58.30 6.52 -68.04
C LEU A 29 -59.14 7.28 -69.10
N PRO A 30 -60.14 6.63 -69.71
CA PRO A 30 -60.96 7.24 -70.75
C PRO A 30 -61.86 8.34 -70.16
N VAL A 31 -61.72 9.58 -70.66
CA VAL A 31 -62.45 10.76 -70.14
C VAL A 31 -63.82 10.96 -70.83
N THR A 32 -64.11 10.17 -71.86
CA THR A 32 -65.32 10.27 -72.68
C THR A 32 -66.53 9.53 -72.11
N ASP A 33 -66.30 8.56 -71.21
CA ASP A 33 -67.36 7.83 -70.49
C ASP A 33 -67.09 7.92 -68.98
N VAL A 34 -67.97 8.66 -68.31
CA VAL A 34 -67.87 8.96 -66.88
C VAL A 34 -67.99 7.68 -66.04
N HIS A 35 -68.78 6.69 -66.46
CA HIS A 35 -68.96 5.45 -65.71
C HIS A 35 -67.74 4.53 -65.81
N GLU A 36 -67.09 4.46 -66.98
CA GLU A 36 -65.84 3.73 -67.14
C GLU A 36 -64.68 4.42 -66.38
N TYR A 37 -64.62 5.75 -66.43
CA TYR A 37 -63.63 6.52 -65.69
C TYR A 37 -63.69 6.24 -64.18
N PHE A 38 -64.89 6.35 -63.56
CA PHE A 38 -65.02 6.12 -62.13
C PHE A 38 -64.84 4.66 -61.72
N ARG A 39 -65.15 3.69 -62.61
CA ARG A 39 -64.85 2.28 -62.37
C ARG A 39 -63.35 2.01 -62.37
N GLY A 40 -62.63 2.54 -63.37
CA GLY A 40 -61.18 2.42 -63.46
C GLY A 40 -60.46 3.16 -62.33
N PHE A 41 -60.93 4.36 -61.97
CA PHE A 41 -60.43 5.11 -60.82
C PHE A 41 -60.58 4.33 -59.51
N ARG A 42 -61.75 3.74 -59.27
CA ARG A 42 -62.00 2.95 -58.05
C ARG A 42 -61.10 1.71 -57.98
N ALA A 43 -60.87 1.03 -59.10
CA ALA A 43 -59.94 -0.10 -59.14
C ALA A 43 -58.49 0.30 -58.81
N ILE A 44 -58.04 1.46 -59.33
CA ILE A 44 -56.71 2.00 -59.01
C ILE A 44 -56.63 2.46 -57.55
N GLN A 45 -57.70 3.07 -57.02
CA GLN A 45 -57.81 3.46 -55.63
C GLN A 45 -57.73 2.24 -54.70
N ASP A 46 -58.47 1.17 -54.99
CA ASP A 46 -58.45 -0.07 -54.21
C ASP A 46 -57.06 -0.76 -54.26
N GLU A 47 -56.38 -0.75 -55.42
CA GLU A 47 -55.01 -1.25 -55.56
C GLU A 47 -53.99 -0.39 -54.78
N LEU A 48 -54.14 0.93 -54.82
CA LEU A 48 -53.28 1.86 -54.07
C LEU A 48 -53.48 1.72 -52.56
N ASP A 49 -54.72 1.60 -52.11
CA ASP A 49 -55.07 1.37 -50.71
C ASP A 49 -54.52 0.02 -50.21
N MET A 50 -54.51 -1.02 -51.06
CA MET A 50 -53.87 -2.30 -50.77
C MET A 50 -52.34 -2.20 -50.65
N GLU A 51 -51.66 -1.46 -51.53
CA GLU A 51 -50.21 -1.25 -51.44
C GLU A 51 -49.83 -0.38 -50.22
N GLN A 52 -50.60 0.68 -49.94
CA GLN A 52 -50.42 1.48 -48.73
C GLN A 52 -50.64 0.65 -47.45
N CYS A 53 -51.59 -0.28 -47.46
CA CYS A 53 -51.83 -1.20 -46.36
C CYS A 53 -50.66 -2.20 -46.18
N LYS A 54 -49.95 -2.61 -47.24
CA LYS A 54 -48.72 -3.41 -47.12
C LYS A 54 -47.57 -2.63 -46.49
N ILE A 55 -47.43 -1.35 -46.84
CA ILE A 55 -46.41 -0.45 -46.28
C ILE A 55 -46.71 -0.12 -44.81
N GLN A 56 -47.98 0.15 -44.46
CA GLN A 56 -48.42 0.38 -43.08
C GLN A 56 -48.36 -0.90 -42.23
N ASN A 57 -48.61 -2.08 -42.81
CA ASN A 57 -48.41 -3.37 -42.19
C ASN A 57 -46.95 -3.85 -42.24
N ALA A 58 -46.00 -2.94 -41.99
CA ALA A 58 -44.61 -3.29 -41.68
C ALA A 58 -44.28 -3.34 -40.16
N PRO A 59 -45.13 -3.84 -39.22
CA PRO A 59 -44.71 -4.07 -37.84
C PRO A 59 -43.60 -5.13 -37.76
N ASN A 60 -43.39 -5.91 -38.82
CA ASN A 60 -42.27 -6.85 -38.92
C ASN A 60 -40.91 -6.12 -38.95
N ILE A 61 -40.78 -4.96 -39.61
CA ILE A 61 -39.49 -4.26 -39.66
C ILE A 61 -39.18 -3.58 -38.33
N HIS A 62 -40.15 -2.87 -37.73
CA HIS A 62 -39.96 -2.23 -36.43
C HIS A 62 -39.67 -3.26 -35.33
N ASN A 63 -40.44 -4.35 -35.25
CA ASN A 63 -40.19 -5.42 -34.27
C ASN A 63 -38.85 -6.12 -34.51
N ARG A 64 -38.42 -6.27 -35.78
CA ARG A 64 -37.08 -6.80 -36.10
C ARG A 64 -35.97 -5.84 -35.70
N LEU A 65 -36.13 -4.52 -35.88
CA LEU A 65 -35.16 -3.52 -35.43
C LEU A 65 -35.03 -3.49 -33.91
N VAL A 66 -36.15 -3.59 -33.18
CA VAL A 66 -36.16 -3.73 -31.72
C VAL A 66 -35.45 -5.02 -31.29
N CYS A 67 -35.73 -6.14 -31.95
CA CYS A 67 -35.04 -7.41 -31.69
C CYS A 67 -33.53 -7.32 -31.96
N VAL A 68 -33.12 -6.67 -33.05
CA VAL A 68 -31.69 -6.45 -33.35
C VAL A 68 -31.04 -5.55 -32.29
N ALA A 69 -31.71 -4.51 -31.82
CA ALA A 69 -31.20 -3.66 -30.74
C ALA A 69 -31.00 -4.46 -29.44
N GLN A 70 -31.96 -5.29 -29.05
CA GLN A 70 -31.84 -6.18 -27.89
C GLN A 70 -30.69 -7.19 -28.04
N GLN A 71 -30.53 -7.77 -29.23
CA GLN A 71 -29.40 -8.67 -29.52
C GLN A 71 -28.05 -7.95 -29.48
N MET A 72 -28.00 -6.67 -29.85
CA MET A 72 -26.80 -5.86 -29.74
C MET A 72 -26.44 -5.57 -28.27
N GLU A 73 -27.42 -5.30 -27.41
CA GLU A 73 -27.24 -5.15 -25.95
C GLU A 73 -26.68 -6.44 -25.34
N GLU A 74 -27.32 -7.58 -25.60
CA GLU A 74 -26.86 -8.89 -25.12
C GLU A 74 -25.43 -9.21 -25.61
N LEU A 75 -25.12 -8.90 -26.88
CA LEU A 75 -23.79 -9.11 -27.44
C LEU A 75 -22.73 -8.21 -26.79
N ASN A 76 -23.07 -6.99 -26.39
CA ASN A 76 -22.18 -6.09 -25.66
C ASN A 76 -21.88 -6.64 -24.26
N TYR A 77 -22.90 -7.08 -23.54
CA TYR A 77 -22.75 -7.76 -22.25
C TYR A 77 -21.86 -9.01 -22.37
N LEU A 78 -22.16 -9.91 -23.32
CA LEU A 78 -21.38 -11.13 -23.54
C LEU A 78 -19.93 -10.84 -23.90
N ARG A 79 -19.68 -9.78 -24.67
CA ARG A 79 -18.30 -9.35 -25.02
C ARG A 79 -17.54 -8.87 -23.80
N ALA A 80 -18.18 -8.10 -22.90
CA ALA A 80 -17.57 -7.65 -21.65
C ALA A 80 -17.27 -8.84 -20.72
N ALA A 81 -18.25 -9.73 -20.52
CA ALA A 81 -18.09 -10.93 -19.69
C ALA A 81 -17.02 -11.88 -20.23
N HIS A 82 -16.97 -12.09 -21.55
CA HIS A 82 -15.96 -12.91 -22.21
C HIS A 82 -14.55 -12.32 -22.02
N LYS A 83 -14.39 -10.99 -22.13
CA LYS A 83 -13.10 -10.32 -21.89
C LYS A 83 -12.60 -10.56 -20.47
N LEU A 84 -13.46 -10.44 -19.47
CA LEU A 84 -13.10 -10.73 -18.06
C LEU A 84 -12.75 -12.21 -17.85
N THR A 85 -13.49 -13.12 -18.48
CA THR A 85 -13.25 -14.56 -18.39
C THR A 85 -11.91 -14.95 -19.03
N LEU A 86 -11.59 -14.38 -20.20
CA LEU A 86 -10.29 -14.56 -20.84
C LEU A 86 -9.16 -14.01 -19.97
N ALA A 87 -9.30 -12.80 -19.44
CA ALA A 87 -8.30 -12.21 -18.55
C ALA A 87 -8.06 -13.09 -17.32
N LYS A 88 -9.11 -13.67 -16.73
CA LYS A 88 -9.00 -14.64 -15.63
C LYS A 88 -8.15 -15.86 -16.01
N SER A 89 -8.37 -16.43 -17.21
CA SER A 89 -7.58 -17.57 -17.68
C SER A 89 -6.11 -17.22 -17.92
N GLU A 90 -5.83 -16.07 -18.54
CA GLU A 90 -4.47 -15.63 -18.85
C GLU A 90 -3.69 -15.23 -17.59
N ILE A 91 -4.34 -14.60 -16.60
CA ILE A 91 -3.74 -14.32 -15.28
C ILE A 91 -3.32 -15.62 -14.59
N LYS A 92 -4.22 -16.62 -14.53
CA LYS A 92 -3.90 -17.92 -13.92
C LYS A 92 -2.75 -18.62 -14.64
N LYS A 93 -2.74 -18.58 -15.96
CA LYS A 93 -1.68 -19.16 -16.78
C LYS A 93 -0.34 -18.45 -16.54
N ALA A 94 -0.33 -17.12 -16.50
CA ALA A 94 0.86 -16.32 -16.24
C ALA A 94 1.47 -16.64 -14.86
N ILE A 95 0.63 -16.78 -13.83
CA ILE A 95 1.05 -17.19 -12.48
C ILE A 95 1.63 -18.61 -12.49
N ASN A 96 0.94 -19.58 -13.11
CA ASN A 96 1.38 -20.97 -13.16
C ASN A 96 2.75 -21.14 -13.84
N VAL A 97 3.02 -20.37 -14.90
CA VAL A 97 4.30 -20.41 -15.63
C VAL A 97 5.33 -19.45 -15.02
N SER A 98 4.99 -18.74 -13.92
CA SER A 98 5.83 -17.71 -13.29
C SER A 98 6.27 -16.60 -14.25
N ASN A 99 5.43 -16.27 -15.24
CA ASN A 99 5.63 -15.16 -16.17
C ASN A 99 4.96 -13.90 -15.63
N PHE A 100 5.61 -13.25 -14.66
CA PHE A 100 5.06 -12.10 -13.96
C PHE A 100 5.03 -10.81 -14.82
N PHE A 101 5.80 -10.75 -15.90
CA PHE A 101 5.70 -9.67 -16.87
C PHE A 101 4.38 -9.74 -17.64
N ALA A 102 4.04 -10.92 -18.18
CA ALA A 102 2.75 -11.13 -18.83
C ALA A 102 1.58 -10.94 -17.85
N LEU A 103 1.76 -11.30 -16.58
CA LEU A 103 0.78 -11.01 -15.52
C LEU A 103 0.52 -9.51 -15.38
N TYR A 104 1.57 -8.69 -15.33
CA TYR A 104 1.47 -7.24 -15.24
C TYR A 104 0.68 -6.66 -16.42
N ASP A 105 0.98 -7.09 -17.65
CA ASP A 105 0.28 -6.64 -18.86
C ASP A 105 -1.21 -7.03 -18.85
N ASN A 106 -1.52 -8.25 -18.39
CA ASN A 106 -2.90 -8.73 -18.25
C ASN A 106 -3.68 -7.91 -17.20
N ILE A 107 -3.05 -7.55 -16.07
CA ILE A 107 -3.67 -6.70 -15.04
C ILE A 107 -3.91 -5.29 -15.58
N GLN A 108 -2.95 -4.70 -16.28
CA GLN A 108 -3.13 -3.39 -16.91
C GLN A 108 -4.30 -3.38 -17.91
N SER A 109 -4.53 -4.50 -18.59
CA SER A 109 -5.65 -4.67 -19.53
C SER A 109 -7.03 -4.73 -18.85
N LEU A 110 -7.08 -4.95 -17.52
CA LEU A 110 -8.29 -4.89 -16.69
C LEU A 110 -8.71 -3.47 -16.29
N LYS A 111 -7.93 -2.44 -16.64
CA LYS A 111 -8.36 -1.04 -16.48
C LYS A 111 -9.71 -0.81 -17.16
N GLN A 112 -10.57 -0.04 -16.51
CA GLN A 112 -11.91 0.27 -17.02
C GLN A 112 -11.81 0.78 -18.46
N ASN A 113 -12.57 0.16 -19.36
CA ASN A 113 -12.63 0.57 -20.76
C ASN A 113 -13.93 1.37 -20.94
N THR A 114 -13.83 2.69 -20.87
CA THR A 114 -14.95 3.63 -20.95
C THR A 114 -15.83 3.48 -22.19
N ASN A 115 -15.32 2.88 -23.27
CA ASN A 115 -16.09 2.67 -24.51
C ASN A 115 -16.98 1.43 -24.52
N VAL A 116 -16.63 0.35 -23.81
CA VAL A 116 -17.43 -0.89 -23.79
C VAL A 116 -18.42 -0.85 -22.64
N ASP A 117 -17.98 -0.33 -21.50
CA ASP A 117 -18.81 -0.24 -20.29
C ASP A 117 -19.92 0.83 -20.40
N SER A 118 -19.80 1.79 -21.33
CA SER A 118 -20.82 2.85 -21.57
C SER A 118 -22.00 2.40 -22.44
N GLN A 119 -21.92 1.22 -23.04
CA GLN A 119 -22.98 0.65 -23.88
C GLN A 119 -23.83 -0.40 -23.14
N LEU A 120 -23.59 -0.58 -21.84
CA LEU A 120 -24.32 -1.51 -20.97
C LEU A 120 -25.44 -0.76 -20.25
N ASP A 121 -26.52 -1.47 -19.94
CA ASP A 121 -27.54 -0.93 -19.04
C ASP A 121 -27.04 -0.88 -17.58
N GLU A 122 -27.83 -0.25 -16.69
CA GLU A 122 -27.44 -0.05 -15.30
C GLU A 122 -27.26 -1.37 -14.51
N ASN A 123 -28.02 -2.41 -14.85
CA ASN A 123 -27.94 -3.72 -14.20
C ASN A 123 -26.77 -4.56 -14.74
N GLU A 124 -26.58 -4.58 -16.05
CA GLU A 124 -25.46 -5.23 -16.73
C GLU A 124 -24.13 -4.62 -16.28
N SER A 125 -24.05 -3.29 -16.20
CA SER A 125 -22.87 -2.59 -15.69
C SER A 125 -22.54 -3.00 -14.26
N LYS A 126 -23.55 -3.06 -13.37
CA LYS A 126 -23.40 -3.53 -11.99
C LYS A 126 -22.92 -4.98 -11.91
N ASP A 127 -23.41 -5.87 -12.78
CA ASP A 127 -22.98 -7.27 -12.79
C ASP A 127 -21.53 -7.43 -13.31
N ILE A 128 -21.19 -6.76 -14.40
CA ILE A 128 -19.81 -6.73 -14.93
C ILE A 128 -18.84 -6.18 -13.89
N ASP A 129 -19.22 -5.12 -13.16
CA ASP A 129 -18.42 -4.59 -12.05
C ASP A 129 -18.28 -5.59 -10.90
N ARG A 130 -19.34 -6.33 -10.56
CA ARG A 130 -19.27 -7.40 -9.56
C ARG A 130 -18.27 -8.49 -9.98
N ILE A 131 -18.35 -8.96 -11.22
CA ILE A 131 -17.44 -9.98 -11.77
C ILE A 131 -16.00 -9.46 -11.78
N ARG A 132 -15.80 -8.19 -12.15
CA ARG A 132 -14.49 -7.52 -12.16
C ARG A 132 -13.89 -7.44 -10.77
N LYS A 133 -14.65 -6.97 -9.76
CA LYS A 133 -14.21 -6.91 -8.36
C LYS A 133 -13.83 -8.29 -7.83
N GLN A 134 -14.64 -9.31 -8.12
CA GLN A 134 -14.33 -10.68 -7.75
C GLN A 134 -13.00 -11.15 -8.39
N LEU A 135 -12.81 -10.91 -9.69
CA LEU A 135 -11.58 -11.25 -10.39
C LEU A 135 -10.35 -10.54 -9.79
N LEU A 136 -10.45 -9.25 -9.46
CA LEU A 136 -9.37 -8.47 -8.86
C LEU A 136 -8.99 -9.04 -7.49
N SER A 137 -9.99 -9.35 -6.64
CA SER A 137 -9.74 -9.96 -5.31
C SER A 137 -9.09 -11.35 -5.41
N GLU A 138 -9.55 -12.21 -6.32
CA GLU A 138 -8.94 -13.53 -6.58
C GLU A 138 -7.49 -13.36 -7.08
N THR A 139 -7.25 -12.38 -7.94
CA THR A 139 -5.91 -12.09 -8.50
C THR A 139 -4.96 -11.60 -7.41
N GLU A 140 -5.40 -10.69 -6.55
CA GLU A 140 -4.62 -10.18 -5.41
C GLU A 140 -4.22 -11.31 -4.46
N GLN A 141 -5.13 -12.24 -4.16
CA GLN A 141 -4.84 -13.42 -3.34
C GLN A 141 -3.79 -14.33 -3.98
N LEU A 142 -3.89 -14.60 -5.29
CA LEU A 142 -2.93 -15.43 -6.01
C LEU A 142 -1.53 -14.78 -6.09
N ILE A 143 -1.47 -13.46 -6.30
CA ILE A 143 -0.21 -12.71 -6.32
C ILE A 143 0.42 -12.72 -4.92
N SER A 144 -0.36 -12.44 -3.87
CA SER A 144 0.11 -12.45 -2.49
C SER A 144 0.62 -13.84 -2.09
N GLY A 145 -0.04 -14.91 -2.52
CA GLY A 145 0.42 -16.29 -2.33
C GLY A 145 1.77 -16.55 -3.02
N SER A 146 1.87 -16.18 -4.30
CA SER A 146 3.10 -16.35 -5.09
C SER A 146 4.27 -15.54 -4.53
N LEU A 147 3.99 -14.31 -4.08
CA LEU A 147 4.97 -13.42 -3.45
C LEU A 147 5.50 -14.03 -2.15
N LYS A 148 4.62 -14.55 -1.28
CA LYS A 148 5.02 -15.25 -0.06
C LYS A 148 5.92 -16.45 -0.36
N ASP A 149 5.62 -17.21 -1.41
CA ASP A 149 6.45 -18.36 -1.79
C ASP A 149 7.83 -17.94 -2.33
N LEU A 150 7.92 -16.85 -3.09
CA LEU A 150 9.22 -16.31 -3.52
C LEU A 150 10.04 -15.74 -2.36
N LEU A 151 9.39 -15.01 -1.44
CA LEU A 151 10.05 -14.49 -0.23
C LEU A 151 10.59 -15.63 0.64
N LYS A 152 9.85 -16.73 0.78
CA LYS A 152 10.35 -17.94 1.47
C LYS A 152 11.56 -18.57 0.78
N LYS A 153 11.61 -18.57 -0.56
CA LYS A 153 12.76 -19.13 -1.32
C LYS A 153 14.06 -18.37 -1.10
N ILE A 154 13.98 -17.08 -0.81
CA ILE A 154 15.15 -16.28 -0.43
C ILE A 154 15.33 -16.21 1.09
N HIS A 155 14.61 -17.04 1.86
CA HIS A 155 14.63 -17.07 3.32
C HIS A 155 14.31 -15.71 3.99
N TYR A 156 13.47 -14.90 3.36
CA TYR A 156 13.04 -13.62 3.93
C TYR A 156 11.99 -13.83 5.06
N PRO A 157 12.07 -13.10 6.18
CA PRO A 157 13.10 -12.11 6.55
C PRO A 157 14.47 -12.73 6.86
N LEU A 158 15.52 -12.10 6.36
CA LEU A 158 16.90 -12.56 6.54
C LEU A 158 17.40 -12.30 7.96
N GLU A 159 18.19 -13.24 8.49
CA GLU A 159 18.98 -13.04 9.72
C GLU A 159 20.40 -12.53 9.43
N GLU A 160 20.92 -12.84 8.23
CA GLU A 160 22.24 -12.41 7.78
C GLU A 160 22.11 -11.79 6.38
N ALA A 161 22.92 -10.76 6.11
CA ALA A 161 22.93 -10.10 4.82
C ALA A 161 23.35 -11.07 3.71
N ILE A 162 22.65 -11.01 2.58
CA ILE A 162 22.95 -11.80 1.39
C ILE A 162 23.40 -10.86 0.25
N ASP A 163 24.29 -11.33 -0.63
CA ASP A 163 24.59 -10.59 -1.86
C ASP A 163 23.35 -10.60 -2.78
N PRO A 164 22.74 -9.42 -3.08
CA PRO A 164 21.58 -9.35 -3.97
C PRO A 164 21.85 -9.92 -5.36
N LYS A 165 23.11 -9.93 -5.82
CA LYS A 165 23.49 -10.48 -7.14
C LYS A 165 23.21 -11.97 -7.24
N THR A 166 23.37 -12.73 -6.16
CA THR A 166 23.12 -14.17 -6.13
C THR A 166 21.66 -14.52 -6.42
N HIS A 167 20.73 -13.63 -6.07
CA HIS A 167 19.29 -13.84 -6.20
C HIS A 167 18.62 -12.89 -7.21
N GLN A 168 19.39 -12.30 -8.13
CA GLN A 168 18.92 -11.26 -9.05
C GLN A 168 17.61 -11.62 -9.78
N LYS A 169 17.49 -12.85 -10.28
CA LYS A 169 16.28 -13.32 -10.97
C LYS A 169 15.05 -13.36 -10.04
N LEU A 170 15.22 -13.84 -8.80
CA LEU A 170 14.14 -13.87 -7.82
C LEU A 170 13.75 -12.46 -7.37
N ILE A 171 14.73 -11.57 -7.17
CA ILE A 171 14.49 -10.16 -6.86
C ILE A 171 13.66 -9.48 -7.95
N GLN A 172 13.99 -9.72 -9.24
CA GLN A 172 13.22 -9.18 -10.36
C GLN A 172 11.78 -9.72 -10.40
N GLN A 173 11.59 -11.01 -10.09
CA GLN A 173 10.26 -11.61 -10.00
C GLN A 173 9.45 -11.03 -8.84
N ILE A 174 10.06 -10.90 -7.65
CA ILE A 174 9.45 -10.28 -6.46
C ILE A 174 9.05 -8.83 -6.76
N ALA A 175 9.95 -8.04 -7.34
CA ALA A 175 9.68 -6.66 -7.72
C ALA A 175 8.52 -6.56 -8.73
N THR A 176 8.43 -7.49 -9.66
CA THR A 176 7.32 -7.50 -10.65
C THR A 176 5.99 -7.85 -9.98
N LEU A 177 5.97 -8.81 -9.05
CA LEU A 177 4.75 -9.13 -8.28
C LEU A 177 4.32 -7.96 -7.38
N LEU A 178 5.27 -7.27 -6.74
CA LEU A 178 5.01 -6.08 -5.94
C LEU A 178 4.42 -4.94 -6.80
N LYS A 179 4.93 -4.73 -8.01
CA LYS A 179 4.30 -3.81 -8.99
C LYS A 179 2.89 -4.22 -9.37
N CYS A 180 2.62 -5.52 -9.51
CA CYS A 180 1.28 -6.00 -9.80
C CYS A 180 0.32 -5.73 -8.64
N ILE A 181 0.75 -5.96 -7.39
CA ILE A 181 -0.07 -5.64 -6.21
C ILE A 181 -0.31 -4.15 -6.06
N SER A 182 0.70 -3.30 -6.32
CA SER A 182 0.57 -1.86 -6.10
C SER A 182 -0.38 -1.16 -7.07
N ILE A 183 -0.70 -1.76 -8.21
CA ILE A 183 -1.68 -1.24 -9.17
C ILE A 183 -3.09 -1.83 -8.99
N LEU A 184 -3.23 -2.86 -8.14
CA LEU A 184 -4.49 -3.53 -7.89
C LEU A 184 -5.20 -2.84 -6.74
N ASP A 185 -6.41 -2.36 -6.99
CA ASP A 185 -7.34 -1.92 -5.97
C ASP A 185 -8.63 -2.75 -6.05
N ASN A 186 -9.28 -2.97 -4.90
CA ASN A 186 -10.52 -3.75 -4.80
C ASN A 186 -11.62 -3.18 -5.71
N SER A 187 -11.55 -1.88 -6.03
CA SER A 187 -12.48 -1.19 -6.91
C SER A 187 -12.02 -1.06 -8.37
N SER A 188 -10.72 -1.00 -8.65
CA SER A 188 -10.21 -0.70 -9.99
C SER A 188 -8.71 -0.99 -10.14
N VAL A 189 -8.18 -0.89 -11.35
CA VAL A 189 -6.73 -0.91 -11.56
C VAL A 189 -6.23 0.54 -11.60
N THR A 190 -5.41 0.93 -10.64
CA THR A 190 -4.92 2.30 -10.50
C THR A 190 -3.82 2.60 -11.52
N ALA A 191 -3.67 3.87 -11.86
CA ALA A 191 -2.53 4.33 -12.66
C ALA A 191 -1.27 4.56 -11.81
N HIS A 192 -1.45 4.80 -10.50
CA HIS A 192 -0.38 5.13 -9.57
C HIS A 192 -0.08 3.94 -8.66
N CYS A 193 1.20 3.74 -8.36
CA CYS A 193 1.69 2.71 -7.45
C CYS A 193 1.21 3.00 -6.02
N ASP A 194 0.41 2.09 -5.45
CA ASP A 194 0.07 2.09 -4.02
C ASP A 194 1.28 1.64 -3.20
N ARG A 195 2.03 2.64 -2.71
CA ARG A 195 3.23 2.47 -1.87
C ARG A 195 2.92 1.73 -0.57
N SER A 196 1.75 1.97 0.02
CA SER A 196 1.35 1.38 1.30
C SER A 196 1.12 -0.12 1.19
N LYS A 197 0.44 -0.58 0.13
CA LYS A 197 0.25 -2.02 -0.14
C LYS A 197 1.57 -2.74 -0.35
N LEU A 198 2.47 -2.14 -1.13
CA LEU A 198 3.81 -2.69 -1.39
C LEU A 198 4.56 -2.93 -0.07
N LEU A 199 4.62 -1.90 0.78
CA LEU A 199 5.28 -1.99 2.08
C LEU A 199 4.60 -2.99 3.01
N THR A 200 3.27 -3.09 2.96
CA THR A 200 2.51 -4.05 3.77
C THR A 200 2.89 -5.48 3.44
N GLU A 201 3.03 -5.82 2.16
CA GLU A 201 3.46 -7.16 1.75
C GLU A 201 4.90 -7.48 2.12
N LEU A 202 5.81 -6.50 2.04
CA LEU A 202 7.19 -6.66 2.47
C LEU A 202 7.32 -6.79 3.99
N VAL A 203 6.59 -6.01 4.78
CA VAL A 203 6.70 -6.02 6.24
C VAL A 203 5.93 -7.18 6.88
N ALA A 204 4.86 -7.67 6.25
CA ALA A 204 4.01 -8.72 6.80
C ALA A 204 4.75 -9.98 7.29
N PRO A 205 5.75 -10.55 6.57
CA PRO A 205 6.56 -11.65 7.07
C PRO A 205 7.36 -11.31 8.34
N VAL A 206 7.95 -10.11 8.41
CA VAL A 206 8.69 -9.59 9.57
C VAL A 206 7.75 -9.44 10.76
N GLU A 207 6.62 -8.77 10.55
CA GLU A 207 5.62 -8.52 11.59
C GLU A 207 5.05 -9.82 12.16
N ARG A 208 4.71 -10.82 11.32
CA ARG A 208 4.23 -12.13 11.80
C ARG A 208 5.25 -12.81 12.70
N ARG A 209 6.53 -12.77 12.31
CA ARG A 209 7.61 -13.38 13.10
C ARG A 209 7.83 -12.63 14.42
N PHE A 210 7.82 -11.30 14.37
CA PHE A 210 7.90 -10.45 15.56
C PHE A 210 6.76 -10.73 16.54
N GLN A 211 5.51 -10.77 16.04
CA GLN A 211 4.33 -11.07 16.84
C GLN A 211 4.44 -12.46 17.49
N TYR A 212 4.87 -13.47 16.74
CA TYR A 212 5.07 -14.82 17.29
C TYR A 212 6.05 -14.82 18.46
N HIS A 213 7.24 -14.24 18.30
CA HIS A 213 8.28 -14.28 19.32
C HIS A 213 8.03 -13.34 20.51
N PHE A 214 7.40 -12.18 20.28
CA PHE A 214 7.35 -11.11 21.27
C PHE A 214 5.93 -10.76 21.73
N PHE A 215 4.87 -11.39 21.22
CA PHE A 215 3.50 -11.17 21.70
C PHE A 215 2.76 -12.44 22.12
N THR A 216 3.33 -13.63 21.89
CA THR A 216 2.75 -14.91 22.36
C THR A 216 3.48 -15.43 23.61
N GLU A 217 3.11 -16.61 24.10
CA GLU A 217 3.70 -17.25 25.30
C GLU A 217 5.12 -17.83 25.08
N GLN A 218 5.88 -17.28 24.12
CA GLN A 218 7.28 -17.65 23.92
C GLN A 218 8.16 -17.13 25.05
N LYS A 219 9.24 -17.87 25.34
CA LYS A 219 10.27 -17.42 26.30
C LYS A 219 10.88 -16.07 25.93
N THR A 220 10.92 -15.75 24.64
CA THR A 220 11.42 -14.48 24.12
C THR A 220 10.53 -13.28 24.44
N ASN A 221 9.28 -13.50 24.88
CA ASN A 221 8.36 -12.45 25.30
C ASN A 221 8.52 -12.18 26.80
N ASP A 222 9.67 -11.63 27.18
CA ASP A 222 10.01 -11.33 28.56
C ASP A 222 10.08 -9.81 28.80
N PRO A 223 9.20 -9.22 29.64
CA PRO A 223 9.23 -7.79 29.98
C PRO A 223 10.53 -7.33 30.66
N SER A 224 11.28 -8.24 31.30
CA SER A 224 12.56 -7.93 31.94
C SER A 224 13.74 -7.93 30.96
N LYS A 225 13.52 -8.37 29.72
CA LYS A 225 14.53 -8.46 28.67
C LYS A 225 14.13 -7.70 27.39
N PRO A 226 13.90 -6.37 27.47
CA PRO A 226 13.56 -5.57 26.31
C PRO A 226 14.66 -5.54 25.24
N GLU A 227 15.92 -5.72 25.61
CA GLU A 227 17.06 -5.79 24.68
C GLU A 227 16.83 -6.81 23.55
N TRP A 228 16.14 -7.93 23.83
CA TRP A 228 15.95 -9.01 22.86
C TRP A 228 15.15 -8.60 21.62
N PHE A 229 14.07 -7.83 21.80
CA PHE A 229 13.25 -7.43 20.65
C PHE A 229 13.87 -6.24 19.92
N PHE A 230 14.60 -5.37 20.61
CA PHE A 230 15.35 -4.29 20.00
C PHE A 230 16.48 -4.82 19.11
N THR A 231 17.33 -5.69 19.66
CA THR A 231 18.40 -6.35 18.89
C THR A 231 17.84 -7.09 17.67
N GLN A 232 16.70 -7.79 17.82
CA GLN A 232 16.10 -8.49 16.68
C GLN A 232 15.64 -7.54 15.57
N ILE A 233 15.07 -6.38 15.92
CA ILE A 233 14.67 -5.37 14.94
C ILE A 233 15.89 -4.79 14.23
N LEU A 234 16.94 -4.44 14.97
CA LEU A 234 18.20 -3.94 14.41
C LEU A 234 18.84 -4.95 13.46
N ASN A 235 18.90 -6.22 13.86
CA ASN A 235 19.39 -7.31 13.03
C ASN A 235 18.59 -7.43 11.73
N TRP A 236 17.25 -7.39 11.80
CA TRP A 236 16.43 -7.45 10.58
C TRP A 236 16.58 -6.22 9.70
N ILE A 237 16.72 -5.02 10.26
CA ILE A 237 16.99 -3.82 9.46
C ILE A 237 18.30 -4.02 8.70
N THR A 238 19.40 -4.31 9.41
CA THR A 238 20.74 -4.43 8.84
C THR A 238 20.84 -5.59 7.83
N ALA A 239 20.31 -6.77 8.15
CA ALA A 239 20.39 -7.95 7.29
C ALA A 239 19.57 -7.82 5.99
N ASN A 240 18.50 -7.03 5.98
CA ASN A 240 17.57 -6.96 4.85
C ASN A 240 17.76 -5.69 3.99
N ILE A 241 18.55 -4.71 4.44
CA ILE A 241 18.61 -3.39 3.80
C ILE A 241 19.04 -3.44 2.34
N ASP A 242 20.06 -4.23 2.01
CA ASP A 242 20.57 -4.39 0.65
C ASP A 242 19.58 -5.12 -0.26
N LEU A 243 18.90 -6.13 0.27
CA LEU A 243 17.85 -6.86 -0.45
C LEU A 243 16.68 -5.94 -0.77
N ILE A 244 16.17 -5.20 0.21
CA ILE A 244 15.02 -4.30 0.02
C ILE A 244 15.39 -3.16 -0.94
N ASN A 245 16.59 -2.59 -0.81
CA ASN A 245 17.10 -1.60 -1.74
C ASN A 245 17.20 -2.17 -3.17
N ALA A 246 17.71 -3.39 -3.34
CA ALA A 246 17.74 -4.05 -4.65
C ALA A 246 16.34 -4.29 -5.25
N ILE A 247 15.33 -4.60 -4.42
CA ILE A 247 13.93 -4.69 -4.86
C ILE A 247 13.41 -3.31 -5.29
N PHE A 248 13.60 -2.27 -4.47
CA PHE A 248 13.13 -0.92 -4.78
C PHE A 248 13.77 -0.32 -6.04
N LEU A 249 15.04 -0.61 -6.30
CA LEU A 249 15.73 -0.25 -7.55
C LEU A 249 15.07 -0.85 -8.81
N GLN A 250 14.41 -2.01 -8.69
CA GLN A 250 13.66 -2.60 -9.79
C GLN A 250 12.27 -1.97 -9.96
N ILE A 251 11.77 -1.30 -8.94
CA ILE A 251 10.40 -0.75 -8.89
C ILE A 251 10.38 0.73 -9.28
N PHE A 252 11.19 1.52 -8.60
CA PHE A 252 11.20 2.97 -8.69
C PHE A 252 12.41 3.44 -9.49
N LYS A 253 12.19 4.41 -10.39
CA LYS A 253 13.26 4.99 -11.21
C LYS A 253 13.95 6.16 -10.53
N ASP A 254 13.20 6.91 -9.72
CA ASP A 254 13.69 8.10 -9.04
C ASP A 254 14.36 7.75 -7.71
N LYS A 255 15.52 8.36 -7.45
CA LYS A 255 16.32 8.09 -6.25
C LYS A 255 15.65 8.65 -4.99
N THR A 256 14.92 9.76 -5.10
CA THR A 256 14.19 10.36 -3.96
C THR A 256 13.09 9.42 -3.53
N GLU A 257 12.30 8.91 -4.48
CA GLU A 257 11.24 7.94 -4.21
C GLU A 257 11.79 6.63 -3.60
N GLN A 258 12.93 6.13 -4.09
CA GLN A 258 13.60 4.96 -3.50
C GLN A 258 13.98 5.20 -2.03
N ASN A 259 14.55 6.38 -1.74
CA ASN A 259 14.91 6.75 -0.39
C ASN A 259 13.66 6.86 0.50
N GLU A 260 12.60 7.56 0.06
CA GLU A 260 11.33 7.65 0.80
C GLU A 260 10.79 6.27 1.17
N MET A 261 10.76 5.35 0.20
CA MET A 261 10.29 3.98 0.42
C MET A 261 11.16 3.20 1.40
N MET A 262 12.49 3.39 1.38
CA MET A 262 13.39 2.81 2.38
C MET A 262 13.11 3.36 3.78
N HIS A 263 12.92 4.67 3.92
CA HIS A 263 12.58 5.28 5.21
C HIS A 263 11.26 4.73 5.74
N GLU A 264 10.23 4.64 4.90
CA GLU A 264 8.93 4.09 5.30
C GLU A 264 9.01 2.61 5.69
N TYR A 265 9.81 1.80 4.98
CA TYR A 265 10.05 0.40 5.33
C TYR A 265 10.69 0.28 6.72
N VAL A 266 11.78 1.01 6.98
CA VAL A 266 12.47 0.98 8.27
C VAL A 266 11.57 1.52 9.39
N ASN A 267 10.84 2.61 9.15
CA ASN A 267 9.88 3.14 10.12
C ASN A 267 8.79 2.12 10.48
N LYS A 268 8.32 1.31 9.54
CA LYS A 268 7.37 0.22 9.85
C LYS A 268 7.97 -0.83 10.79
N LEU A 269 9.27 -1.14 10.69
CA LEU A 269 9.96 -2.04 11.62
C LEU A 269 10.14 -1.38 13.00
N VAL A 270 10.56 -0.12 13.05
CA VAL A 270 10.68 0.66 14.31
C VAL A 270 9.33 0.76 15.02
N ASN A 271 8.23 0.92 14.27
CA ASN A 271 6.87 0.92 14.83
C ASN A 271 6.50 -0.42 15.51
N LEU A 272 7.11 -1.55 15.13
CA LEU A 272 6.94 -2.81 15.86
C LEU A 272 7.56 -2.72 17.26
N ALA A 273 8.75 -2.11 17.38
CA ALA A 273 9.40 -1.83 18.66
C ALA A 273 8.52 -0.91 19.52
N GLN A 274 8.04 0.19 18.93
CA GLN A 274 7.17 1.16 19.60
C GLN A 274 5.91 0.49 20.17
N LYS A 275 5.20 -0.31 19.38
CA LYS A 275 4.03 -1.09 19.83
C LYS A 275 4.39 -2.05 20.97
N LYS A 276 5.57 -2.66 20.91
CA LYS A 276 6.03 -3.60 21.95
C LYS A 276 6.35 -2.88 23.25
N VAL A 277 7.00 -1.72 23.18
CA VAL A 277 7.27 -0.84 24.34
C VAL A 277 5.97 -0.39 24.98
N GLN A 278 4.99 0.08 24.21
CA GLN A 278 3.64 0.43 24.71
C GLN A 278 2.99 -0.72 25.50
N ASN A 279 3.19 -1.96 25.04
CA ASN A 279 2.65 -3.14 25.71
C ASN A 279 3.45 -3.52 26.98
N ILE A 280 4.77 -3.40 26.98
CA ILE A 280 5.62 -3.68 28.15
C ILE A 280 5.40 -2.62 29.24
N LEU A 281 5.30 -1.35 28.87
CA LEU A 281 5.17 -0.23 29.79
C LEU A 281 4.06 -0.44 30.82
N LYS A 282 2.91 -0.92 30.36
CA LYS A 282 1.76 -1.22 31.21
C LYS A 282 2.07 -2.20 32.35
N LYS A 283 3.08 -3.07 32.17
CA LYS A 283 3.50 -4.11 33.11
C LYS A 283 4.65 -3.69 34.02
N VAL A 284 5.57 -2.87 33.52
CA VAL A 284 6.82 -2.52 34.24
C VAL A 284 6.77 -1.15 34.93
N GLN A 285 5.79 -0.31 34.61
CA GLN A 285 5.71 1.07 35.10
C GLN A 285 5.68 1.25 36.62
N ASP A 286 5.36 0.21 37.40
CA ASP A 286 5.28 0.28 38.87
C ASP A 286 6.52 -0.32 39.55
N ASP A 287 7.45 -0.88 38.78
CA ASP A 287 8.73 -1.41 39.23
C ASP A 287 9.85 -0.48 38.73
N PRO A 288 10.48 0.32 39.61
CA PRO A 288 11.50 1.29 39.22
C PRO A 288 12.70 0.69 38.51
N GLU A 289 13.13 -0.52 38.88
CA GLU A 289 14.29 -1.19 38.26
C GLU A 289 13.96 -1.63 36.84
N LEU A 290 12.81 -2.29 36.64
CA LEU A 290 12.36 -2.71 35.31
C LEU A 290 12.01 -1.54 34.41
N PHE A 291 11.44 -0.46 34.99
CA PHE A 291 11.12 0.75 34.24
C PHE A 291 12.39 1.49 33.80
N SER A 292 13.38 1.65 34.68
CA SER A 292 14.69 2.23 34.30
C SER A 292 15.36 1.40 33.22
N HIS A 293 15.41 0.08 33.39
CA HIS A 293 16.01 -0.83 32.40
C HIS A 293 15.34 -0.69 31.02
N LEU A 294 14.01 -0.59 30.97
CA LEU A 294 13.30 -0.33 29.71
C LEU A 294 13.69 1.01 29.07
N ILE A 295 13.85 2.07 29.87
CA ILE A 295 14.29 3.38 29.37
C ILE A 295 15.71 3.28 28.79
N ASP A 296 16.63 2.66 29.52
CA ASP A 296 18.02 2.46 29.08
C ASP A 296 18.07 1.73 27.73
N GLU A 297 17.31 0.64 27.58
CA GLU A 297 17.25 -0.10 26.33
C GLU A 297 16.55 0.67 25.19
N CYS A 298 15.58 1.54 25.49
CA CYS A 298 15.01 2.43 24.47
C CYS A 298 16.03 3.46 23.97
N VAL A 299 16.83 4.03 24.88
CA VAL A 299 17.89 5.00 24.54
C VAL A 299 19.00 4.32 23.75
N ALA A 300 19.44 3.13 24.17
CA ALA A 300 20.42 2.33 23.44
C ALA A 300 19.97 2.02 22.02
N PHE A 301 18.71 1.57 21.85
CA PHE A 301 18.13 1.32 20.53
C PHE A 301 18.11 2.57 19.63
N GLU A 302 17.72 3.74 20.14
CA GLU A 302 17.71 4.99 19.37
C GLU A 302 19.13 5.46 19.00
N ASN A 303 20.13 5.17 19.84
CA ASN A 303 21.54 5.41 19.52
C ASN A 303 21.99 4.51 18.37
N GLU A 304 21.75 3.20 18.45
CA GLU A 304 22.12 2.25 17.40
C GLU A 304 21.42 2.54 16.07
N LEU A 305 20.17 3.02 16.09
CA LEU A 305 19.45 3.42 14.87
C LEU A 305 20.14 4.56 14.10
N LYS A 306 20.92 5.42 14.75
CA LYS A 306 21.64 6.53 14.08
C LYS A 306 22.84 6.07 13.29
N ASP A 307 23.46 4.98 13.74
CA ASP A 307 24.63 4.40 13.08
C ASP A 307 24.24 3.62 11.81
N ILE A 308 22.94 3.40 11.60
CA ILE A 308 22.42 2.81 10.36
C ILE A 308 22.58 3.82 9.21
N ALA A 309 22.95 3.32 8.03
CA ALA A 309 23.29 4.11 6.84
C ALA A 309 22.18 5.02 6.26
N PHE A 310 21.00 5.09 6.88
CA PHE A 310 19.85 5.88 6.43
C PHE A 310 19.32 6.77 7.56
N PRO A 311 18.97 8.03 7.30
CA PRO A 311 18.55 8.95 8.35
C PRO A 311 17.16 8.58 8.87
N ILE A 312 17.11 7.93 10.02
CA ILE A 312 15.87 7.62 10.73
C ILE A 312 15.52 8.79 11.63
N ARG A 313 14.24 9.16 11.68
CA ARG A 313 13.75 10.17 12.62
C ARG A 313 14.03 9.68 14.05
N PRO A 314 14.78 10.43 14.87
CA PRO A 314 15.11 10.00 16.22
C PRO A 314 13.88 10.08 17.16
N GLY A 315 13.90 9.29 18.23
CA GLY A 315 12.95 9.40 19.33
C GLY A 315 11.59 8.75 19.07
N ASN A 316 11.46 7.89 18.05
CA ASN A 316 10.20 7.23 17.72
C ASN A 316 9.70 6.34 18.88
N VAL A 317 10.62 5.60 19.51
CA VAL A 317 10.28 4.70 20.62
C VAL A 317 10.15 5.49 21.92
N LEU A 318 11.02 6.49 22.13
CA LEU A 318 10.97 7.37 23.31
C LEU A 318 9.69 8.21 23.37
N ALA A 319 9.06 8.50 22.24
CA ALA A 319 7.78 9.21 22.19
C ALA A 319 6.69 8.53 23.06
N VAL A 320 6.75 7.21 23.24
CA VAL A 320 5.82 6.46 24.09
C VAL A 320 6.04 6.77 25.58
N LEU A 321 7.30 6.93 26.00
CA LEU A 321 7.67 7.27 27.37
C LEU A 321 7.29 8.72 27.72
N CYS A 322 7.01 9.55 26.70
CA CYS A 322 6.61 10.94 26.86
C CYS A 322 5.09 11.13 27.09
N GLU A 323 4.28 10.06 27.14
CA GLU A 323 2.88 10.15 27.55
C GLU A 323 2.80 10.54 29.05
N ASP A 324 1.89 11.45 29.41
CA ASP A 324 1.87 12.16 30.70
C ASP A 324 2.15 11.28 31.94
N ILE A 325 1.51 10.10 32.03
CA ILE A 325 1.66 9.21 33.19
C ILE A 325 3.08 8.64 33.28
N TYR A 326 3.65 8.21 32.15
CA TYR A 326 4.99 7.62 32.11
C TYR A 326 6.07 8.69 32.21
N LEU A 327 5.84 9.87 31.63
CA LEU A 327 6.77 10.99 31.71
C LEU A 327 6.95 11.45 33.16
N LEU A 328 5.86 11.58 33.92
CA LEU A 328 5.96 11.96 35.34
C LEU A 328 6.78 10.95 36.16
N LYS A 329 6.56 9.65 35.92
CA LYS A 329 7.34 8.58 36.55
C LYS A 329 8.81 8.62 36.16
N TRP A 330 9.09 8.86 34.88
CA TRP A 330 10.46 8.98 34.38
C TRP A 330 11.16 10.19 35.03
N LEU A 331 10.54 11.36 35.05
CA LEU A 331 11.09 12.55 35.71
C LEU A 331 11.32 12.34 37.21
N GLN A 332 10.45 11.59 37.89
CA GLN A 332 10.63 11.24 39.29
C GLN A 332 11.86 10.33 39.47
N LEU A 333 11.99 9.30 38.63
CA LEU A 333 13.11 8.38 38.64
C LEU A 333 14.44 9.11 38.40
N GLU A 334 14.49 10.02 37.42
CA GLU A 334 15.68 10.84 37.17
C GLU A 334 16.01 11.72 38.37
N ARG A 335 15.02 12.35 39.00
CA ARG A 335 15.23 13.21 40.16
C ARG A 335 15.82 12.44 41.35
N GLU A 336 15.23 11.29 41.68
CA GLU A 336 15.69 10.44 42.76
C GLU A 336 17.09 9.89 42.47
N GLY A 337 17.34 9.45 41.23
CA GLY A 337 18.65 9.01 40.76
C GLY A 337 19.72 10.10 40.82
N CYS A 338 19.40 11.34 40.43
CA CYS A 338 20.31 12.47 40.53
C CYS A 338 20.71 12.77 41.98
N ILE A 339 19.73 12.82 42.90
CA ILE A 339 19.98 13.14 44.31
C ILE A 339 20.90 12.08 44.91
N ALA A 340 20.56 10.79 44.73
CA ALA A 340 21.39 9.70 45.20
C ALA A 340 22.78 9.69 44.54
N GLY A 341 22.86 10.03 43.26
CA GLY A 341 24.13 10.17 42.53
C GLY A 341 25.04 11.25 43.11
N VAL A 342 24.51 12.45 43.39
CA VAL A 342 25.28 13.52 44.05
C VAL A 342 25.73 13.11 45.45
N GLU A 343 24.85 12.52 46.25
CA GLU A 343 25.21 12.05 47.59
C GLU A 343 26.36 11.03 47.53
N ASN A 344 26.32 10.09 46.58
CA ASN A 344 27.37 9.10 46.38
C ASN A 344 28.70 9.75 45.95
N VAL A 345 28.65 10.74 45.05
CA VAL A 345 29.84 11.48 44.60
C VAL A 345 30.49 12.25 45.76
N LEU A 346 29.68 12.89 46.60
CA LEU A 346 30.18 13.69 47.74
C LEU A 346 30.61 12.84 48.95
N CYS A 347 30.08 11.62 49.09
CA CYS A 347 30.49 10.70 50.16
C CYS A 347 31.74 9.88 49.82
N GLY A 348 32.28 9.98 48.61
CA GLY A 348 33.48 9.25 48.20
C GLY A 348 34.71 9.61 49.03
N GLU A 349 35.51 8.62 49.43
CA GLU A 349 36.68 8.83 50.32
C GLU A 349 37.70 9.83 49.72
N ASP A 350 37.86 9.83 48.40
CA ASP A 350 38.78 10.68 47.65
C ASP A 350 38.09 11.82 46.88
N CYS A 351 36.82 12.12 47.16
CA CYS A 351 36.03 13.04 46.35
C CYS A 351 36.64 14.45 46.23
N TRP A 352 37.28 14.94 47.30
CA TRP A 352 37.96 16.25 47.33
C TRP A 352 39.42 16.19 46.88
N ASN A 353 39.93 15.00 46.58
CA ASN A 353 41.29 14.80 46.12
C ASN A 353 41.40 15.11 44.63
N ASN A 354 42.60 15.55 44.24
CA ASN A 354 42.90 15.73 42.83
C ASN A 354 43.11 14.36 42.17
N ARG A 355 42.41 14.08 41.07
CA ARG A 355 42.48 12.82 40.33
C ARG A 355 43.90 12.46 39.87
N TYR A 356 44.78 13.44 39.69
CA TYR A 356 46.08 13.26 39.06
C TYR A 356 47.27 13.22 40.03
N GLN A 357 47.07 13.16 41.35
CA GLN A 357 48.12 13.23 42.40
C GLN A 357 49.44 12.44 42.15
N THR A 358 49.43 11.42 41.30
CA THR A 358 50.58 10.60 40.89
C THR A 358 51.56 11.25 39.90
N PHE A 359 51.27 12.40 39.28
CA PHE A 359 52.22 13.09 38.37
C PHE A 359 52.88 14.31 39.02
N SER A 360 54.19 14.46 38.86
CA SER A 360 55.00 15.45 39.60
C SER A 360 54.87 16.90 39.13
N ASP A 361 54.20 17.14 37.99
CA ASP A 361 54.14 18.45 37.31
C ASP A 361 52.70 19.02 37.25
N ILE A 362 51.88 18.77 38.28
CA ILE A 362 50.46 19.16 38.26
C ILE A 362 50.22 20.50 38.92
N ASP A 363 49.48 21.34 38.21
CA ASP A 363 48.92 22.59 38.71
C ASP A 363 47.91 22.32 39.84
N MET A 364 48.18 22.84 41.04
CA MET A 364 47.28 22.71 42.20
C MET A 364 45.92 23.41 42.01
N GLN A 365 45.68 24.05 40.86
CA GLN A 365 44.38 24.58 40.44
C GLN A 365 43.47 23.55 39.74
N GLN A 366 43.90 22.29 39.59
CA GLN A 366 43.09 21.27 38.93
C GLN A 366 41.89 20.81 39.77
N VAL A 367 40.80 20.53 39.04
CA VAL A 367 39.46 20.24 39.54
C VAL A 367 39.46 18.95 40.41
N PRO A 368 38.72 18.92 41.54
CA PRO A 368 38.55 17.72 42.36
C PRO A 368 37.89 16.56 41.62
N GLU A 369 38.14 15.32 42.05
CA GLU A 369 37.55 14.12 41.46
C GLU A 369 36.01 14.16 41.46
N CYS A 370 35.40 14.72 42.51
CA CYS A 370 33.95 14.84 42.61
C CYS A 370 33.33 15.64 41.46
N THR A 371 34.00 16.65 40.94
CA THR A 371 33.48 17.47 39.85
C THR A 371 33.47 16.69 38.54
N ASP A 372 34.50 15.89 38.26
CA ASP A 372 34.53 15.05 37.07
C ASP A 372 33.42 13.99 37.12
N GLN A 373 33.26 13.33 38.28
CA GLN A 373 32.18 12.35 38.48
C GLN A 373 30.80 13.00 38.34
N PHE A 374 30.63 14.21 38.88
CA PHE A 374 29.40 14.99 38.74
C PHE A 374 29.11 15.35 37.26
N LEU A 375 30.11 15.79 36.50
CA LEU A 375 29.93 16.11 35.08
C LEU A 375 29.53 14.87 34.26
N LEU A 376 30.14 13.72 34.52
CA LEU A 376 29.77 12.45 33.87
C LEU A 376 28.33 12.04 34.21
N MET A 377 27.89 12.27 35.45
CA MET A 377 26.50 12.04 35.85
C MET A 377 25.53 12.94 35.07
N ILE A 378 25.82 14.24 34.96
CA ILE A 378 24.99 15.18 34.18
C ILE A 378 24.96 14.82 32.69
N GLU A 379 26.10 14.44 32.11
CA GLU A 379 26.17 13.97 30.73
C GLU A 379 25.32 12.71 30.54
N SER A 380 25.42 11.73 31.45
CA SER A 380 24.63 10.51 31.42
C SER A 380 23.12 10.77 31.43
N ILE A 381 22.64 11.70 32.26
CA ILE A 381 21.22 12.10 32.29
C ILE A 381 20.82 12.79 30.97
N THR A 382 21.71 13.64 30.44
CA THR A 382 21.48 14.35 29.17
C THR A 382 21.25 13.37 28.02
N GLU A 383 22.06 12.31 27.95
CA GLU A 383 21.94 11.30 26.91
C GLU A 383 20.60 10.53 26.95
N ARG A 384 19.99 10.40 28.14
CA ARG A 384 18.72 9.67 28.30
C ARG A 384 17.52 10.37 27.65
N TYR A 385 17.52 11.71 27.56
CA TYR A 385 16.43 12.48 26.95
C TYR A 385 16.81 13.23 25.66
N ARG A 386 18.09 13.16 25.24
CA ARG A 386 18.64 13.88 24.08
C ARG A 386 17.83 13.68 22.79
N TRP A 387 17.24 12.50 22.61
CA TRP A 387 16.51 12.13 21.40
C TRP A 387 15.01 12.42 21.45
N ILE A 388 14.51 12.97 22.56
CA ILE A 388 13.13 13.45 22.64
C ILE A 388 12.99 14.70 21.78
N GLU A 389 12.08 14.69 20.81
CA GLU A 389 11.91 15.84 19.90
C GLU A 389 11.13 17.00 20.53
N ASN A 390 10.29 16.73 21.53
CA ASN A 390 9.46 17.75 22.16
C ASN A 390 10.29 18.61 23.14
N VAL A 391 10.49 19.88 22.79
CA VAL A 391 11.26 20.86 23.57
C VAL A 391 10.67 21.09 24.96
N ASP A 392 9.34 21.08 25.11
CA ASP A 392 8.69 21.25 26.41
C ASP A 392 9.02 20.07 27.34
N VAL A 393 9.06 18.85 26.79
CA VAL A 393 9.48 17.65 27.54
C VAL A 393 10.96 17.73 27.89
N GLN A 394 11.83 18.08 26.93
CA GLN A 394 13.27 18.27 27.21
C GLN A 394 13.51 19.32 28.31
N SER A 395 12.73 20.40 28.34
CA SER A 395 12.85 21.45 29.36
C SER A 395 12.56 20.94 30.77
N GLN A 396 11.67 19.95 30.92
CA GLN A 396 11.35 19.35 32.21
C GLN A 396 12.52 18.52 32.74
N PHE A 397 13.21 17.76 31.88
CA PHE A 397 14.44 17.04 32.25
C PHE A 397 15.59 18.01 32.57
N LEU A 398 15.76 19.05 31.76
CA LEU A 398 16.75 20.10 32.04
C LEU A 398 16.51 20.75 33.41
N ASN A 399 15.24 20.99 33.78
CA ASN A 399 14.90 21.50 35.11
C ASN A 399 15.32 20.53 36.23
N VAL A 400 15.21 19.21 36.03
CA VAL A 400 15.73 18.23 37.00
C VAL A 400 17.24 18.43 37.20
N GLN A 401 18.02 18.53 36.11
CA GLN A 401 19.47 18.76 36.19
C GLN A 401 19.82 20.09 36.86
N VAL A 402 19.14 21.19 36.51
CA VAL A 402 19.40 22.52 37.10
C VAL A 402 19.16 22.52 38.61
N ASN A 403 18.12 21.84 39.09
CA ASN A 403 17.83 21.70 40.51
C ASN A 403 18.90 20.91 41.29
N VAL A 404 19.76 20.17 40.59
CA VAL A 404 20.85 19.37 41.17
C VAL A 404 22.19 20.10 41.06
N VAL A 405 22.41 20.83 39.96
CA VAL A 405 23.61 21.66 39.75
C VAL A 405 23.70 22.79 40.75
N TRP A 406 22.59 23.44 41.09
CA TRP A 406 22.62 24.57 42.02
C TRP A 406 23.09 24.16 43.43
N PRO A 407 22.52 23.13 44.08
CA PRO A 407 23.02 22.67 45.38
C PRO A 407 24.44 22.10 45.37
N PHE A 408 24.91 21.55 44.25
CA PHE A 408 26.29 21.05 44.15
C PHE A 408 27.33 22.17 44.04
N ALA A 409 26.92 23.33 43.52
CA ALA A 409 27.79 24.48 43.34
C ALA A 409 27.93 25.36 44.60
N GLU A 410 26.98 25.27 45.53
CA GLU A 410 27.05 25.86 46.88
C GLU A 410 27.95 25.03 47.80
#